data_AF-A0A5N6HWP3-F1
#
_entry.id   AF-A0A5N6HWP3-F1
#
_cell.length_a   1.000
_cell.length_b   1.000
_cell.length_c   1.000
_cell.angle_alpha   90.00
_cell.angle_beta   90.00
_cell.angle_gamma   90.00
#
_symmetry.space_group_name_H-M   'P 1'
#
loop_
_entity.id
_entity.type
_entity.pdbx_description
1 polymer ?
#
loop_
_entity_poly.entity_id
_entity_poly.type
_entity_poly.pdbx_seq_one_letter_code
_entity_poly.pdbx_strand_id
1 'polypeptide(L)'
;MDPEVQGILTRFKDLKSTSARRAVYHLLLEQMHPYEWRDVRDRMNQVSFQKDILGSLPTEVAVQISRHLDLSEIHIFRRVSKRWNCLLSSTLFRDAVCLRYVGHNCRSVTLDSPDAFTRYAKQRIRLERGQPISKVINRPYSPRSNAAGLVGLDFSHGSYAWIEDAMVYVHNLRLNTTQSFCTENRDTFTALRVSESIIAAITLHG
;
A
#
# COMPACT_ATOMS: atom_id res chain seq x y z
N MET A 1 -46.95 -8.97 27.55
CA MET A 1 -45.79 -9.61 28.22
C MET A 1 -46.28 -10.19 29.52
N ASP A 2 -45.80 -11.36 29.89
CA ASP A 2 -46.12 -12.02 31.15
C ASP A 2 -45.71 -11.11 32.34
N PRO A 3 -46.61 -10.87 33.32
CA PRO A 3 -46.30 -10.04 34.49
C PRO A 3 -45.10 -10.54 35.30
N GLU A 4 -44.85 -11.84 35.34
CA GLU A 4 -43.69 -12.41 36.04
C GLU A 4 -42.38 -12.06 35.33
N VAL A 5 -42.37 -12.17 34.00
CA VAL A 5 -41.22 -11.78 33.15
C VAL A 5 -40.92 -10.29 33.31
N GLN A 6 -41.96 -9.45 33.39
CA GLN A 6 -41.80 -8.01 33.61
C GLN A 6 -41.17 -7.71 34.98
N GLY A 7 -41.55 -8.46 36.02
CA GLY A 7 -41.01 -8.34 37.37
C GLY A 7 -39.54 -8.74 37.49
N ILE A 8 -39.13 -9.78 36.77
CA ILE A 8 -37.71 -10.19 36.70
C ILE A 8 -36.88 -9.11 35.98
N LEU A 9 -37.42 -8.56 34.89
CA LEU A 9 -36.75 -7.51 34.11
C LEU A 9 -36.53 -6.22 34.91
N THR A 10 -37.50 -5.76 35.70
CA THR A 10 -37.33 -4.59 36.58
C THR A 10 -36.28 -4.86 37.63
N ARG A 11 -36.35 -5.99 38.35
CA ARG A 11 -35.34 -6.35 39.37
C ARG A 11 -33.92 -6.42 38.79
N PHE A 12 -33.76 -6.97 37.58
CA PHE A 12 -32.47 -7.01 36.90
C PHE A 12 -31.97 -5.62 36.49
N LYS A 13 -32.86 -4.70 36.07
CA LYS A 13 -32.50 -3.31 35.76
C LYS A 13 -32.09 -2.52 37.00
N ASP A 14 -32.70 -2.81 38.15
CA ASP A 14 -32.43 -2.12 39.42
C ASP A 14 -31.07 -2.50 40.04
N LEU A 15 -30.43 -3.56 39.56
CA LEU A 15 -29.07 -3.94 39.97
C LEU A 15 -28.04 -2.89 39.53
N LYS A 16 -27.49 -2.16 40.51
CA LYS A 16 -26.48 -1.09 40.29
C LYS A 16 -25.07 -1.61 40.02
N SER A 17 -24.71 -2.80 40.51
CA SER A 17 -23.35 -3.34 40.39
C SER A 17 -23.19 -4.25 39.16
N THR A 18 -22.12 -4.02 38.39
CA THR A 18 -21.74 -4.87 37.25
C THR A 18 -21.46 -6.31 37.67
N SER A 19 -20.92 -6.54 38.87
CA SER A 19 -20.65 -7.90 39.39
C SER A 19 -21.95 -8.63 39.74
N ALA A 20 -22.93 -7.95 40.32
CA ALA A 20 -24.24 -8.53 40.64
C ALA A 20 -25.02 -8.86 39.36
N ARG A 21 -25.00 -7.96 38.37
CA ARG A 21 -25.58 -8.23 37.04
C ARG A 21 -24.94 -9.45 36.38
N ARG A 22 -23.61 -9.57 36.50
CA ARG A 22 -22.84 -10.72 36.02
C ARG A 22 -23.28 -12.02 36.67
N ALA A 23 -23.32 -12.06 38.00
CA ALA A 23 -23.76 -13.25 38.72
C ALA A 23 -25.16 -13.72 38.28
N VAL A 24 -26.11 -12.78 38.13
CA VAL A 24 -27.48 -13.13 37.74
C VAL A 24 -27.55 -13.75 36.34
N TYR A 25 -26.93 -13.14 35.32
CA TYR A 25 -27.01 -13.74 33.98
C TYR A 25 -26.23 -15.05 33.87
N HIS A 26 -25.14 -15.24 34.62
CA HIS A 26 -24.44 -16.53 34.66
C HIS A 26 -25.34 -17.63 35.26
N LEU A 27 -25.99 -17.36 36.39
CA LEU A 27 -26.93 -18.30 37.01
C LEU A 27 -28.11 -18.62 36.09
N LEU A 28 -28.64 -17.61 35.37
CA LEU A 28 -29.71 -17.86 34.39
C LEU A 28 -29.24 -18.77 33.25
N LEU A 29 -28.03 -18.57 32.73
CA LEU A 29 -27.45 -19.41 31.68
C LEU A 29 -27.21 -20.85 32.17
N GLU A 30 -26.81 -21.04 33.43
CA GLU A 30 -26.58 -22.37 34.03
C GLU A 30 -27.88 -23.18 34.20
N GLN A 31 -29.04 -22.52 34.33
CA GLN A 31 -30.34 -23.18 34.47
C GLN A 31 -31.00 -23.51 33.12
N MET A 32 -30.44 -23.06 32.00
CA MET A 32 -31.04 -23.24 30.68
C MET A 32 -30.93 -24.68 30.15
N HIS A 33 -31.96 -25.09 29.41
CA HIS A 33 -31.96 -26.37 28.72
C HIS A 33 -31.15 -26.32 27.40
N PRO A 34 -30.64 -27.46 26.90
CA PRO A 34 -29.81 -27.49 25.69
C PRO A 34 -30.44 -26.90 24.42
N TYR A 35 -31.77 -26.87 24.31
CA TYR A 35 -32.46 -26.25 23.17
C TYR A 35 -32.51 -24.72 23.29
N GLU A 36 -32.69 -24.17 24.50
CA GLU A 36 -32.71 -22.73 24.77
C GLU A 36 -31.35 -22.09 24.49
N TRP A 37 -30.27 -22.84 24.70
CA TRP A 37 -28.91 -22.43 24.32
C TRP A 37 -28.76 -22.14 22.82
N ARG A 38 -29.54 -22.80 21.96
CA ARG A 38 -29.54 -22.51 20.51
C ARG A 38 -30.18 -21.15 20.25
N ASP A 39 -31.33 -20.88 20.88
CA ASP A 39 -32.03 -19.60 20.76
C ASP A 39 -31.18 -18.43 21.31
N VAL A 40 -30.48 -18.65 22.42
CA VAL A 40 -29.52 -17.67 22.97
C VAL A 40 -28.40 -17.41 21.98
N ARG A 41 -27.81 -18.45 21.39
CA ARG A 41 -26.77 -18.31 20.36
C ARG A 41 -27.26 -17.51 19.16
N ASP A 42 -28.46 -17.82 18.66
CA ASP A 42 -29.03 -17.14 17.50
C ASP A 42 -29.29 -15.67 17.79
N ARG A 43 -29.81 -15.34 18.98
CA ARG A 43 -29.96 -13.96 19.43
C ARG A 43 -28.63 -13.25 19.64
N MET A 44 -27.62 -13.93 20.19
CA MET A 44 -26.28 -13.36 20.34
C MET A 44 -25.64 -13.06 18.99
N ASN A 45 -25.82 -13.93 18.00
CA ASN A 45 -25.31 -13.72 16.64
C ASN A 45 -25.97 -12.54 15.92
N GLN A 46 -27.18 -12.14 16.32
CA GLN A 46 -27.84 -10.93 15.83
C GLN A 46 -27.25 -9.64 16.44
N VAL A 47 -26.54 -9.74 17.56
CA VAL A 47 -25.89 -8.59 18.19
C VAL A 47 -24.52 -8.38 17.56
N SER A 48 -24.29 -7.19 17.00
CA SER A 48 -22.97 -6.83 16.48
C SER A 48 -21.97 -6.61 17.61
N PHE A 49 -21.03 -7.53 17.78
CA PHE A 49 -19.91 -7.35 18.70
C PHE A 49 -18.81 -6.53 18.01
N GLN A 50 -18.67 -5.27 18.41
CA GLN A 50 -17.58 -4.42 17.95
C GLN A 50 -16.35 -4.66 18.82
N LYS A 51 -15.20 -4.92 18.19
CA LYS A 51 -13.90 -5.03 18.86
C LYS A 51 -12.87 -4.21 18.10
N ASP A 52 -12.07 -3.42 18.82
CA ASP A 52 -10.92 -2.75 18.24
C ASP A 52 -9.83 -3.78 17.93
N ILE A 53 -9.85 -4.33 16.72
CA ILE A 53 -8.90 -5.35 16.27
C ILE A 53 -7.48 -4.77 16.27
N LEU A 54 -7.25 -3.62 15.63
CA LEU A 54 -5.91 -3.05 15.52
C LEU A 54 -5.35 -2.53 16.84
N GLY A 55 -6.22 -2.00 17.72
CA GLY A 55 -5.80 -1.49 19.02
C GLY A 55 -5.50 -2.58 20.05
N SER A 56 -6.19 -3.73 19.98
CA SER A 56 -6.06 -4.83 20.95
C SER A 56 -4.99 -5.87 20.60
N LEU A 57 -4.58 -5.96 19.33
CA LEU A 57 -3.57 -6.93 18.89
C LEU A 57 -2.13 -6.46 19.18
N PRO A 58 -1.17 -7.40 19.26
CA PRO A 58 0.26 -7.10 19.19
C PRO A 58 0.60 -6.33 17.91
N THR A 59 1.60 -5.45 18.00
CA THR A 59 1.96 -4.52 16.93
C THR A 59 2.25 -5.24 15.62
N GLU A 60 2.96 -6.36 15.66
CA GLU A 60 3.38 -7.16 14.51
C GLU A 60 2.16 -7.70 13.74
N VAL A 61 1.19 -8.26 14.47
CA VAL A 61 -0.04 -8.80 13.89
C VAL A 61 -0.89 -7.69 13.31
N ALA A 62 -1.03 -6.57 14.03
CA ALA A 62 -1.77 -5.43 13.54
C ALA A 62 -1.07 -4.76 12.34
N VAL A 63 0.26 -4.79 12.23
CA VAL A 63 1.01 -4.39 11.03
C VAL A 63 0.72 -5.33 9.85
N GLN A 64 0.68 -6.65 10.08
CA GLN A 64 0.33 -7.62 9.04
C GLN A 64 -1.09 -7.44 8.49
N ILE A 65 -2.04 -7.04 9.32
CA ILE A 65 -3.40 -6.70 8.87
C ILE A 65 -3.38 -5.36 8.14
N SER A 66 -2.78 -4.34 8.74
CA SER A 66 -2.82 -2.97 8.24
C SER A 66 -2.05 -2.76 6.93
N ARG A 67 -1.09 -3.63 6.57
CA ARG A 67 -0.43 -3.58 5.24
C ARG A 67 -1.40 -3.75 4.06
N HIS A 68 -2.58 -4.32 4.31
CA HIS A 68 -3.63 -4.50 3.32
C HIS A 68 -4.49 -3.24 3.12
N LEU A 69 -4.38 -2.24 4.01
CA LEU A 69 -5.07 -0.97 3.87
C LEU A 69 -4.48 -0.15 2.73
N ASP A 70 -5.31 0.66 2.09
CA ASP A 70 -4.86 1.50 0.99
C ASP A 70 -4.14 2.74 1.51
N LEU A 71 -3.10 3.18 0.78
CA LEU A 71 -2.34 4.39 1.13
C LEU A 71 -3.24 5.62 1.32
N SER A 72 -4.31 5.71 0.53
CA SER A 72 -5.27 6.80 0.61
C SER A 72 -6.10 6.78 1.89
N GLU A 73 -6.20 5.67 2.61
CA GLU A 73 -7.05 5.56 3.80
C GLU A 73 -6.26 5.67 5.10
N ILE A 74 -4.94 5.44 5.06
CA ILE A 74 -4.05 5.48 6.24
C ILE A 74 -4.23 6.78 7.03
N HIS A 75 -4.36 7.92 6.35
CA HIS A 75 -4.52 9.22 7.02
C HIS A 75 -5.87 9.35 7.75
N ILE A 76 -6.91 8.65 7.29
CA ILE A 76 -8.21 8.57 7.94
C ILE A 76 -8.08 7.68 9.16
N PHE A 77 -7.48 6.49 9.00
CA PHE A 77 -7.32 5.52 10.09
C PHE A 77 -6.43 6.03 11.24
N ARG A 78 -5.43 6.86 10.95
CA ARG A 78 -4.62 7.54 11.99
C ARG A 78 -5.44 8.47 12.89
N ARG A 79 -6.62 8.92 12.46
CA ARG A 79 -7.49 9.81 13.25
C ARG A 79 -8.45 9.04 14.17
N VAL A 80 -8.55 7.71 14.02
CA VAL A 80 -9.49 6.87 14.78
C VAL A 80 -9.15 6.88 16.28
N SER A 81 -7.88 6.70 16.63
CA SER A 81 -7.43 6.73 18.02
C SER A 81 -5.93 7.03 18.13
N LYS A 82 -5.47 7.40 19.34
CA LYS A 82 -4.03 7.57 19.62
C LYS A 82 -3.24 6.29 19.35
N ARG A 83 -3.80 5.12 19.73
CA ARG A 83 -3.18 3.80 19.51
C ARG A 83 -3.01 3.51 18.03
N TRP A 84 -4.06 3.75 17.22
CA TRP A 84 -4.02 3.59 15.77
C TRP A 84 -3.00 4.54 15.13
N ASN A 85 -2.95 5.80 15.59
CA ASN A 85 -1.96 6.75 15.10
C ASN A 85 -0.53 6.28 15.35
N CYS A 86 -0.22 5.82 16.57
CA CYS A 86 1.09 5.28 16.92
C CYS A 86 1.44 4.06 16.05
N LEU A 87 0.50 3.14 15.87
CA LEU A 87 0.71 1.93 15.07
C LEU A 87 0.98 2.25 13.59
N LEU A 88 0.10 3.04 12.98
CA LEU A 88 0.18 3.39 11.56
C LEU A 88 1.27 4.43 11.25
N SER A 89 1.91 5.00 12.27
CA SER A 89 3.09 5.87 12.14
C SER A 89 4.40 5.14 12.46
N SER A 90 4.34 3.89 12.92
CA SER A 90 5.51 3.09 13.27
C SER A 90 6.38 2.78 12.04
N THR A 91 7.68 2.58 12.28
CA THR A 91 8.64 2.18 11.23
C THR A 91 8.22 0.85 10.59
N LEU A 92 7.89 -0.15 11.42
CA LEU A 92 7.41 -1.46 10.99
C LEU A 92 6.24 -1.38 10.01
N PHE A 93 5.26 -0.52 10.29
CA PHE A 93 4.12 -0.33 9.39
C PHE A 93 4.55 0.29 8.06
N ARG A 94 5.33 1.37 8.10
CA ARG A 94 5.80 2.05 6.88
C ARG A 94 6.59 1.08 5.99
N ASP A 95 7.48 0.30 6.58
CA ASP A 95 8.32 -0.65 5.85
C ASP A 95 7.47 -1.75 5.21
N ALA A 96 6.52 -2.31 5.96
CA ALA A 96 5.60 -3.33 5.45
C ALA A 96 4.75 -2.81 4.28
N VAL A 97 4.25 -1.57 4.37
CA VAL A 97 3.47 -0.93 3.31
C VAL A 97 4.36 -0.62 2.10
N CYS A 98 5.56 -0.07 2.30
CA CYS A 98 6.48 0.23 1.22
C CYS A 98 6.86 -1.03 0.42
N LEU A 99 7.15 -2.14 1.09
CA LEU A 99 7.46 -3.42 0.44
C LEU A 99 6.34 -3.90 -0.48
N ARG A 100 5.07 -3.66 -0.13
CA ARG A 100 3.92 -4.01 -0.98
C ARG A 100 3.93 -3.28 -2.32
N TYR A 101 4.37 -2.02 -2.35
CA TYR A 101 4.29 -1.18 -3.55
C TYR A 101 5.58 -1.15 -4.38
N VAL A 102 6.75 -1.30 -3.75
CA VAL A 102 8.04 -1.27 -4.45
C VAL A 102 8.57 -2.68 -4.75
N GLY A 103 8.03 -3.71 -4.07
CA GLY A 103 8.49 -5.09 -4.19
C GLY A 103 9.78 -5.37 -3.42
N HIS A 104 10.17 -6.64 -3.37
CA HIS A 104 11.28 -7.12 -2.55
C HIS A 104 12.68 -6.64 -2.99
N ASN A 105 12.81 -6.12 -4.21
CA ASN A 105 14.10 -5.78 -4.81
C ASN A 105 14.57 -4.33 -4.54
N CYS A 106 13.71 -3.47 -4.02
CA CYS A 106 14.06 -2.08 -3.73
C CYS A 106 14.40 -1.88 -2.26
N ARG A 107 15.58 -2.36 -1.84
CA ARG A 107 16.15 -2.08 -0.52
C ARG A 107 16.54 -0.60 -0.33
N SER A 108 16.55 0.22 -1.39
CA SER A 108 17.03 1.61 -1.35
C SER A 108 15.97 2.64 -0.99
N VAL A 109 14.68 2.26 -0.91
CA VAL A 109 13.63 3.17 -0.46
C VAL A 109 13.44 2.97 1.03
N THR A 110 14.52 3.12 1.81
CA THR A 110 14.39 3.26 3.25
C THR A 110 13.72 4.61 3.48
N LEU A 111 12.43 4.57 3.76
CA LEU A 111 11.64 5.74 4.11
C LEU A 111 11.86 6.03 5.58
N ASP A 112 13.12 6.29 5.92
CA ASP A 112 13.61 6.42 7.29
C ASP A 112 12.86 7.55 8.01
N SER A 113 12.58 8.64 7.29
CA SER A 113 11.79 9.75 7.80
C SER A 113 10.27 9.61 7.53
N PRO A 114 9.41 9.94 8.52
CA PRO A 114 7.95 10.00 8.33
C PRO A 114 7.52 10.94 7.18
N ASP A 115 8.28 12.01 6.97
CA ASP A 115 8.02 12.99 5.91
C ASP A 115 8.26 12.41 4.52
N ALA A 116 9.33 11.62 4.38
CA ALA A 116 9.58 10.93 3.14
C ALA A 116 8.44 9.93 2.85
N PHE A 117 7.92 9.23 3.87
CA PHE A 117 6.82 8.26 3.66
C PHE A 117 5.56 8.98 3.19
N THR A 118 5.25 10.11 3.81
CA THR A 118 4.13 10.96 3.43
C THR A 118 4.28 11.46 2.00
N ARG A 119 5.49 11.83 1.58
CA ARG A 119 5.79 12.27 0.21
C ARG A 119 5.59 11.13 -0.79
N TYR A 120 6.13 9.94 -0.49
CA TYR A 120 5.95 8.74 -1.30
C TYR A 120 4.48 8.37 -1.46
N ALA A 121 3.74 8.27 -0.35
CA ALA A 121 2.32 7.95 -0.37
C ALA A 121 1.52 8.94 -1.23
N LYS A 122 1.79 10.25 -1.09
CA LYS A 122 1.16 11.29 -1.94
C LYS A 122 1.47 11.09 -3.43
N GLN A 123 2.73 10.82 -3.78
CA GLN A 123 3.14 10.60 -5.17
C GLN A 123 2.47 9.34 -5.75
N ARG A 124 2.43 8.25 -4.96
CA ARG A 124 1.83 6.99 -5.37
C ARG A 124 0.33 7.11 -5.61
N ILE A 125 -0.41 7.71 -4.66
CA ILE A 125 -1.86 7.95 -4.80
C ILE A 125 -2.16 8.81 -6.04
N ARG A 126 -1.34 9.84 -6.28
CA ARG A 126 -1.48 10.70 -7.46
C ARG A 126 -1.29 9.93 -8.76
N LEU A 127 -0.29 9.06 -8.82
CA LEU A 127 -0.04 8.20 -9.97
C LEU A 127 -1.21 7.24 -10.21
N GLU A 128 -1.73 6.60 -9.16
CA GLU A 128 -2.88 5.69 -9.24
C GLU A 128 -4.18 6.39 -9.67
N ARG A 129 -4.30 7.69 -9.38
CA ARG A 129 -5.46 8.51 -9.78
C ARG A 129 -5.30 9.24 -11.11
N GLY A 130 -4.22 8.99 -11.86
CA GLY A 130 -3.97 9.68 -13.13
C GLY A 130 -3.71 11.19 -12.96
N GLN A 131 -3.28 11.63 -11.78
CA GLN A 131 -2.90 13.00 -11.47
C GLN A 131 -1.41 13.12 -11.12
N PRO A 132 -0.48 12.56 -11.92
CA PRO A 132 0.93 12.74 -11.66
C PRO A 132 1.24 14.24 -11.79
N ILE A 133 1.62 14.89 -10.68
CA ILE A 133 2.22 16.23 -10.77
C ILE A 133 3.62 16.01 -11.33
N SER A 134 3.71 16.03 -12.66
CA SER A 134 4.99 16.16 -13.33
C SER A 134 5.48 17.58 -13.07
N LYS A 135 6.62 17.71 -12.37
CA LYS A 135 7.53 18.77 -12.81
C LYS A 135 7.83 18.41 -14.26
N VAL A 136 7.30 19.19 -15.20
CA VAL A 136 7.72 19.08 -16.59
C VAL A 136 9.19 19.46 -16.58
N ILE A 137 10.05 18.45 -16.56
CA ILE A 137 11.46 18.67 -16.82
C ILE A 137 11.49 18.99 -18.30
N ASN A 138 11.76 20.25 -18.66
CA ASN A 138 12.10 20.60 -20.03
C ASN A 138 13.34 19.78 -20.40
N ARG A 139 13.13 18.68 -21.12
CA ARG A 139 14.22 17.83 -21.57
C ARG A 139 14.77 18.44 -22.85
N PRO A 140 16.06 18.81 -22.90
CA PRO A 140 16.67 19.26 -24.14
C PRO A 140 16.73 18.15 -25.19
N TYR A 141 16.69 16.88 -24.76
CA TYR A 141 16.74 15.71 -25.62
C TYR A 141 15.48 14.88 -25.44
N SER A 142 14.64 14.86 -26.47
CA SER A 142 13.49 13.97 -26.57
C SER A 142 13.59 13.24 -27.90
N PRO A 143 13.38 11.91 -27.94
CA PRO A 143 13.45 11.15 -29.17
C PRO A 143 12.46 11.73 -30.17
N ARG A 144 12.96 12.19 -31.32
CA ARG A 144 12.09 12.57 -32.43
C ARG A 144 11.47 11.31 -33.01
N SER A 145 10.15 11.31 -33.15
CA SER A 145 9.43 10.19 -33.76
C SER A 145 9.75 10.15 -35.26
N ASN A 146 10.58 9.21 -35.69
CA ASN A 146 10.74 8.93 -37.11
C ASN A 146 9.50 8.20 -37.63
N ALA A 147 9.05 8.56 -38.84
CA ALA A 147 7.83 8.05 -39.50
C ALA A 147 7.78 6.51 -39.68
N ALA A 148 8.88 5.80 -39.41
CA ALA A 148 9.01 4.35 -39.56
C ALA A 148 8.70 3.51 -38.30
N GLY A 149 8.36 4.14 -37.16
CA GLY A 149 7.89 3.41 -35.97
C GLY A 149 8.96 2.56 -35.26
N LEU A 150 9.70 3.19 -34.35
CA LEU A 150 10.28 2.60 -33.12
C LEU A 150 11.01 1.25 -33.24
N VAL A 151 12.10 1.18 -34.01
CA VAL A 151 13.05 0.05 -33.91
C VAL A 151 14.16 0.31 -32.87
N GLY A 152 14.35 1.55 -32.42
CA GLY A 152 15.52 1.93 -31.63
C GLY A 152 15.31 2.28 -30.16
N LEU A 153 14.13 2.10 -29.55
CA LEU A 153 13.89 2.51 -28.16
C LEU A 153 14.03 1.32 -27.20
N ASP A 154 14.82 1.47 -26.14
CA ASP A 154 14.84 0.53 -25.02
C ASP A 154 14.87 1.25 -23.66
N PHE A 155 14.39 0.59 -22.62
CA PHE A 155 14.31 1.13 -21.26
C PHE A 155 14.77 0.12 -20.22
N SER A 156 15.65 0.56 -19.33
CA SER A 156 16.15 -0.27 -18.24
C SER A 156 16.61 0.59 -17.06
N HIS A 157 16.20 0.21 -15.84
CA HIS A 157 16.67 0.78 -14.58
C HIS A 157 16.56 2.32 -14.43
N GLY A 158 15.60 2.94 -15.13
CA GLY A 158 15.44 4.39 -15.12
C GLY A 158 16.29 5.12 -16.16
N SER A 159 16.98 4.39 -17.01
CA SER A 159 17.58 4.91 -18.23
C SER A 159 16.73 4.49 -19.42
N TYR A 160 16.49 5.40 -20.37
CA TYR A 160 15.98 5.04 -21.68
C TYR A 160 17.03 5.40 -22.72
N ALA A 161 17.13 4.59 -23.76
CA ALA A 161 17.99 4.86 -24.88
C ALA A 161 17.22 4.81 -26.18
N TRP A 162 17.67 5.63 -27.13
CA TRP A 162 17.11 5.66 -28.48
C TRP A 162 18.20 5.80 -29.52
N ILE A 163 17.91 5.32 -30.73
CA ILE A 163 18.71 5.56 -31.93
C ILE A 163 18.14 6.78 -32.65
N GLU A 164 19.01 7.73 -32.99
CA GLU A 164 18.69 8.85 -33.87
C GLU A 164 19.88 9.02 -34.84
N ASP A 165 19.59 8.92 -36.14
CA ASP A 165 20.60 8.80 -37.20
C ASP A 165 21.61 7.65 -36.96
N ALA A 166 22.89 7.97 -36.85
CA ALA A 166 24.00 7.05 -36.56
C ALA A 166 24.50 7.18 -35.11
N MET A 167 23.66 7.70 -34.21
CA MET A 167 23.98 7.92 -32.81
C MET A 167 23.03 7.13 -31.91
N VAL A 168 23.58 6.56 -30.84
CA VAL A 168 22.81 6.01 -29.72
C VAL A 168 22.82 7.03 -28.60
N TYR A 169 21.65 7.48 -28.17
CA TYR A 169 21.49 8.35 -27.03
C TYR A 169 21.00 7.56 -25.83
N VAL A 170 21.57 7.79 -24.66
CA VAL A 170 21.13 7.20 -23.40
C VAL A 170 20.86 8.32 -22.41
N HIS A 171 19.65 8.36 -21.89
CA HIS A 171 19.24 9.36 -20.90
C HIS A 171 18.85 8.68 -19.59
N ASN A 172 19.52 9.09 -18.51
CA ASN A 172 19.22 8.65 -17.16
C ASN A 172 18.18 9.57 -16.51
N LEU A 173 16.98 9.05 -16.27
CA LEU A 173 15.86 9.82 -15.69
C LEU A 173 16.12 10.27 -14.24
N ARG A 174 17.00 9.57 -13.51
CA ARG A 174 17.31 9.88 -12.10
C ARG A 174 18.34 11.00 -11.99
N LEU A 175 19.39 10.92 -12.81
CA LEU A 175 20.49 11.89 -12.81
C LEU A 175 20.22 13.08 -13.73
N ASN A 176 19.22 12.97 -14.62
CA ASN A 176 18.93 13.94 -15.68
C ASN A 176 20.15 14.21 -16.58
N THR A 177 20.91 13.16 -16.87
CA THR A 177 22.10 13.20 -17.73
C THR A 177 21.82 12.47 -19.04
N THR A 178 22.33 13.01 -20.14
CA THR A 178 22.29 12.38 -21.47
C THR A 178 23.71 12.10 -21.92
N GLN A 179 23.94 10.90 -22.45
CA GLN A 179 25.16 10.49 -23.11
C GLN A 179 24.84 10.08 -24.55
N SER A 180 25.79 10.28 -25.46
CA SER A 180 25.67 9.90 -26.86
C SER A 180 26.86 9.07 -27.30
N PHE A 181 26.61 8.03 -28.08
CA PHE A 181 27.61 7.10 -28.57
C PHE A 181 27.50 6.95 -30.08
N CYS A 182 28.63 6.74 -30.75
CA CYS A 182 28.72 6.39 -32.17
C CYS A 182 29.81 5.37 -32.42
N THR A 183 29.71 4.66 -33.53
CA THR A 183 30.81 3.85 -34.08
C THR A 183 31.81 4.75 -34.81
N GLU A 184 33.05 4.28 -34.94
CA GLU A 184 34.11 4.99 -35.68
C GLU A 184 33.69 5.27 -37.13
N ASN A 185 33.00 4.32 -37.75
CA ASN A 185 32.52 4.41 -39.14
C ASN A 185 31.18 5.16 -39.30
N ARG A 186 30.53 5.55 -38.19
CA ARG A 186 29.18 6.14 -38.17
C ARG A 186 28.14 5.29 -38.89
N ASP A 187 28.23 3.97 -38.69
CA ASP A 187 27.27 3.02 -39.21
C ASP A 187 25.88 3.21 -38.57
N THR A 188 24.85 2.94 -39.35
CA THR A 188 23.46 3.01 -38.86
C THR A 188 23.14 1.79 -38.00
N PHE A 189 22.46 2.04 -36.88
CA PHE A 189 22.08 1.01 -35.92
C PHE A 189 20.70 0.44 -36.22
N THR A 190 20.55 -0.88 -36.10
CA THR A 190 19.32 -1.62 -36.39
C THR A 190 18.66 -2.17 -35.12
N ALA A 191 19.40 -2.36 -34.03
CA ALA A 191 18.84 -2.83 -32.77
C ALA A 191 19.56 -2.18 -31.58
N LEU A 192 18.82 -1.98 -30.49
CA LEU A 192 19.33 -1.40 -29.24
C LEU A 192 18.81 -2.19 -28.03
N ARG A 193 19.71 -2.48 -27.09
CA ARG A 193 19.40 -3.01 -25.77
C ARG A 193 20.17 -2.28 -24.69
N VAL A 194 19.52 -1.99 -23.57
CA VAL A 194 20.09 -1.32 -22.41
C VAL A 194 19.89 -2.17 -21.17
N SER A 195 20.95 -2.34 -20.41
CA SER A 195 20.93 -2.88 -19.06
C SER A 195 21.35 -1.81 -18.05
N GLU A 196 21.47 -2.19 -16.78
CA GLU A 196 21.97 -1.28 -15.75
C GLU A 196 23.41 -0.80 -16.03
N SER A 197 24.23 -1.64 -16.69
CA SER A 197 25.68 -1.41 -16.85
C SER A 197 26.17 -1.45 -18.29
N ILE A 198 25.37 -1.96 -19.24
CA ILE A 198 25.81 -2.20 -20.62
C ILE A 198 24.76 -1.66 -21.59
N ILE A 199 25.25 -1.08 -22.68
CA ILE A 199 24.45 -0.73 -23.85
C ILE A 199 24.97 -1.58 -25.00
N ALA A 200 24.08 -2.33 -25.63
CA ALA A 200 24.39 -3.13 -26.80
C ALA A 200 23.59 -2.58 -27.98
N ALA A 201 24.28 -2.23 -29.06
CA ALA A 201 23.68 -1.80 -30.31
C ALA A 201 24.25 -2.62 -31.47
N ILE A 202 23.40 -3.00 -32.41
CA ILE A 202 23.79 -3.80 -33.59
C ILE A 202 23.71 -2.90 -34.81
N THR A 203 24.70 -2.98 -35.69
CA THR A 203 24.71 -2.24 -36.96
C THR A 203 24.11 -3.07 -38.09
N LEU A 204 23.91 -2.47 -39.26
CA LEU A 204 23.43 -3.23 -40.43
C LEU A 204 24.45 -4.28 -40.93
N HIS A 205 25.72 -4.15 -40.56
CA HIS A 205 26.81 -5.02 -41.02
C HIS A 205 27.27 -6.06 -39.98
N GLY A 206 26.59 -6.14 -38.84
CA GLY A 206 26.96 -7.00 -37.70
C GLY A 206 27.59 -6.19 -36.60
#